data_AF-A0A9J7Z7F5-F1
#
_entry.id   AF-A0A9J7Z7F5-F1
#
_cell.length_a   1.000
_cell.length_b   1.000
_cell.length_c   1.000
_cell.angle_alpha   90.00
_cell.angle_beta   90.00
_cell.angle_gamma   90.00
#
_symmetry.space_group_name_H-M   'P 1'
#
loop_
_entity.id
_entity.type
_entity.pdbx_description
1 polymer ?
#
loop_
_entity_poly.entity_id
_entity_poly.type
_entity_poly.pdbx_seq_one_letter_code
_entity_poly.pdbx_strand_id
1 'polypeptide(L)'
;MYKVGGVVLAASASADEDKPRTALSVDELSLYTPPPQKIQRVQPERGQVEESVAALRKLAEPYTTWCQGVYGTVKPKVDSTVQFGQNSYVYLKNPPPEFYPRAGVIGLAGILGLFLGRGSRLKKVIYPTGLMAVAASMYYPQEVLTVAKNTGDTVYDLALQAYVAVEKLIKGKPASKKDRAEKSSSGETKA
;
A
#
# COMPACT_ATOMS: atom_id res chain seq x y z
N MET A 1 -1.88 -10.96 -34.17
CA MET A 1 -1.26 -12.22 -33.68
C MET A 1 -0.29 -12.70 -34.75
N TYR A 2 1.01 -12.46 -34.55
CA TYR A 2 2.03 -12.81 -35.55
C TYR A 2 2.43 -14.27 -35.38
N LYS A 3 2.24 -15.06 -36.44
CA LYS A 3 2.71 -16.45 -36.55
C LYS A 3 3.85 -16.45 -37.56
N VAL A 4 5.09 -16.35 -37.08
CA VAL A 4 6.30 -16.42 -37.92
C VAL A 4 6.75 -17.87 -37.95
N GLY A 5 6.34 -18.60 -39.00
CA GLY A 5 6.89 -19.90 -39.34
C GLY A 5 8.12 -19.70 -40.22
N GLY A 6 9.31 -19.95 -39.67
CA GLY A 6 10.55 -19.91 -40.44
C GLY A 6 10.62 -21.09 -41.41
N VAL A 7 10.71 -20.77 -42.70
CA VAL A 7 11.07 -21.70 -43.78
C VAL A 7 12.57 -21.60 -43.98
N VAL A 8 13.28 -22.74 -43.98
CA VAL A 8 14.70 -22.82 -44.37
C VAL A 8 14.77 -23.68 -45.62
N LEU A 9 15.13 -23.06 -46.74
CA LEU A 9 15.53 -23.76 -47.97
C LEU A 9 16.99 -24.19 -47.82
N ALA A 10 17.29 -25.43 -48.19
CA ALA A 10 18.65 -25.85 -48.52
C ALA A 10 18.64 -26.54 -49.88
N ALA A 11 19.45 -25.99 -50.80
CA ALA A 11 19.70 -26.50 -52.13
C ALA A 11 20.71 -27.65 -52.10
N SER A 12 20.60 -28.59 -53.04
CA SER A 12 21.75 -29.37 -53.48
C SER A 12 21.71 -29.59 -54.99
N ALA A 13 22.87 -29.35 -55.58
CA ALA A 13 23.16 -29.43 -57.00
C ALA A 13 23.40 -30.89 -57.45
N SER A 14 23.16 -31.08 -58.75
CA SER A 14 23.30 -32.26 -59.60
C SER A 14 24.73 -32.78 -59.79
N ALA A 15 24.90 -34.10 -59.92
CA ALA A 15 25.77 -34.78 -60.92
C ALA A 15 25.63 -36.33 -60.84
N ASP A 16 25.26 -36.96 -61.97
CA ASP A 16 25.79 -38.18 -62.66
C ASP A 16 26.32 -39.40 -61.85
N GLU A 17 26.20 -40.69 -62.23
CA GLU A 17 25.67 -41.50 -63.36
C GLU A 17 25.61 -42.99 -62.90
N ASP A 18 24.93 -43.85 -63.70
CA ASP A 18 25.16 -45.30 -63.93
C ASP A 18 24.61 -46.43 -63.00
N LYS A 19 23.35 -46.84 -63.28
CA LYS A 19 22.77 -48.20 -63.54
C LYS A 19 23.32 -49.50 -62.85
N PRO A 20 22.55 -50.61 -62.82
CA PRO A 20 21.23 -50.91 -62.25
C PRO A 20 21.32 -51.96 -61.13
N ARG A 21 20.50 -51.90 -60.07
CA ARG A 21 20.14 -53.08 -59.27
C ARG A 21 19.05 -52.71 -58.26
N THR A 22 17.99 -53.51 -58.31
CA THR A 22 17.08 -53.81 -57.19
C THR A 22 16.35 -52.61 -56.58
N ALA A 23 15.02 -52.58 -56.71
CA ALA A 23 14.16 -51.60 -56.05
C ALA A 23 14.27 -51.73 -54.51
N LEU A 24 15.31 -51.14 -53.95
CA LEU A 24 15.50 -50.92 -52.53
C LEU A 24 15.02 -49.49 -52.28
N SER A 25 13.97 -49.37 -51.46
CA SER A 25 13.37 -48.09 -51.09
C SER A 25 14.41 -47.19 -50.44
N VAL A 26 14.54 -45.95 -50.97
CA VAL A 26 15.42 -44.88 -50.49
C VAL A 26 15.21 -44.58 -48.99
N ASP A 27 14.05 -44.94 -48.43
CA ASP A 27 13.74 -44.85 -46.99
C ASP A 27 14.61 -45.73 -46.08
N GLU A 28 15.27 -46.78 -46.59
CA GLU A 28 16.18 -47.62 -45.79
C GLU A 28 17.63 -47.11 -45.78
N LEU A 29 17.98 -46.13 -46.62
CA LEU A 29 19.34 -45.58 -46.73
C LEU A 29 19.54 -44.23 -46.02
N SER A 30 18.52 -43.70 -45.33
CA SER A 30 18.71 -42.51 -44.50
C SER A 30 19.44 -42.85 -43.19
N LEU A 31 20.77 -42.79 -43.24
CA LEU A 31 21.72 -42.85 -42.10
C LEU A 31 21.50 -41.75 -41.03
N TYR A 32 20.54 -40.85 -41.25
CA TYR A 32 20.15 -39.78 -40.33
C TYR A 32 18.65 -39.66 -40.13
N THR A 33 17.86 -40.71 -40.37
CA THR A 33 16.45 -40.72 -39.93
C THR A 33 16.44 -40.63 -38.40
N PRO A 34 15.99 -39.51 -37.79
CA PRO A 34 15.78 -39.48 -36.36
C PRO A 34 14.69 -40.52 -36.08
N PRO A 35 14.87 -41.43 -35.11
CA PRO A 35 13.85 -42.44 -34.84
C PRO A 35 12.52 -41.72 -34.65
N PRO A 36 11.37 -42.29 -35.08
CA PRO A 36 10.08 -41.72 -34.76
C PRO A 36 9.98 -41.70 -33.25
N GLN A 37 10.34 -40.57 -32.64
CA GLN A 37 10.23 -40.33 -31.24
C GLN A 37 8.73 -40.17 -30.99
N LYS A 38 8.02 -41.31 -30.95
CA LYS A 38 7.02 -41.55 -29.94
C LYS A 38 7.76 -41.44 -28.62
N ILE A 39 8.08 -40.22 -28.21
CA ILE A 39 8.13 -39.86 -26.81
C ILE A 39 6.67 -40.04 -26.38
N GLN A 40 6.29 -41.30 -26.16
CA GLN A 40 5.28 -41.58 -25.19
C GLN A 40 5.88 -40.92 -23.95
N ARG A 41 5.37 -39.73 -23.62
CA ARG A 41 5.55 -39.14 -22.31
C ARG A 41 4.94 -40.17 -21.38
N VAL A 42 5.71 -41.21 -21.07
CA VAL A 42 5.49 -42.06 -19.92
C VAL A 42 5.70 -41.06 -18.80
N GLN A 43 4.58 -40.48 -18.38
CA GLN A 43 4.46 -39.90 -17.08
C GLN A 43 5.01 -40.99 -16.16
N PRO A 44 6.20 -40.80 -15.55
CA PRO A 44 6.76 -41.83 -14.70
C PRO A 44 5.65 -42.22 -13.73
N GLU A 45 5.41 -43.52 -13.61
CA GLU A 45 4.36 -44.11 -12.80
C GLU A 45 4.27 -43.32 -11.49
N ARG A 46 3.16 -42.58 -11.30
CA ARG A 46 3.06 -41.52 -10.30
C ARG A 46 3.57 -42.04 -8.97
N GLY A 47 4.75 -41.57 -8.56
CA GLY A 47 5.21 -41.85 -7.21
C GLY A 47 4.18 -41.31 -6.22
N GLN A 48 3.94 -41.99 -5.10
CA GLN A 48 3.01 -41.52 -4.05
C GLN A 48 3.30 -40.06 -3.64
N VAL A 49 4.55 -39.62 -3.76
CA VAL A 49 5.00 -38.25 -3.50
C VAL A 49 4.56 -37.27 -4.60
N GLU A 50 4.57 -37.69 -5.87
CA GLU A 50 4.09 -36.86 -6.98
C GLU A 50 2.57 -36.73 -6.94
N GLU A 51 1.87 -37.80 -6.56
CA GLU A 51 0.41 -37.78 -6.43
C GLU A 51 -0.04 -36.92 -5.25
N SER A 52 0.66 -36.97 -4.11
CA SER A 52 0.39 -36.08 -2.97
C SER A 52 0.72 -34.62 -3.27
N VAL A 53 1.83 -34.32 -3.98
CA VAL A 53 2.14 -32.95 -4.42
C VAL A 53 1.13 -32.46 -5.47
N ALA A 54 0.67 -33.33 -6.37
CA ALA A 54 -0.36 -33.00 -7.34
C ALA A 54 -1.71 -32.73 -6.65
N ALA A 55 -2.09 -33.55 -5.66
CA ALA A 55 -3.29 -33.34 -4.86
C ALA A 55 -3.20 -32.03 -4.06
N LEU A 56 -2.05 -31.75 -3.45
CA LEU A 56 -1.82 -30.51 -2.71
C LEU A 56 -1.87 -29.29 -3.64
N ARG A 57 -1.32 -29.39 -4.85
CA ARG A 57 -1.44 -28.34 -5.88
C ARG A 57 -2.88 -28.14 -6.32
N LYS A 58 -3.65 -29.21 -6.52
CA LYS A 58 -5.08 -29.13 -6.85
C LYS A 58 -5.90 -28.46 -5.76
N LEU A 59 -5.55 -28.69 -4.50
CA LEU A 59 -6.17 -28.00 -3.35
C LEU A 59 -5.72 -26.54 -3.23
N ALA A 60 -4.49 -26.22 -3.61
CA ALA A 60 -3.94 -24.86 -3.55
C ALA A 60 -4.35 -23.98 -4.75
N GLU A 61 -4.63 -24.55 -5.93
CA GLU A 61 -5.11 -23.85 -7.13
C GLU A 61 -6.22 -22.82 -6.82
N PRO A 62 -7.34 -23.19 -6.16
CA PRO A 62 -8.42 -22.24 -5.85
C PRO A 62 -8.01 -21.16 -4.83
N TYR A 63 -7.07 -21.44 -3.93
CA TYR A 63 -6.55 -20.45 -2.98
C TYR A 63 -5.66 -19.42 -3.69
N THR A 64 -4.82 -19.88 -4.62
CA THR A 64 -3.93 -19.00 -5.40
C THR A 64 -4.71 -18.08 -6.33
N THR A 65 -5.79 -18.54 -6.96
CA THR A 65 -6.63 -17.71 -7.83
C THR A 65 -7.40 -16.64 -7.05
N TRP A 66 -7.92 -16.98 -5.86
CA TRP A 66 -8.56 -16.01 -4.96
C TRP A 66 -7.57 -14.94 -4.49
N CYS A 67 -6.39 -15.35 -4.02
CA CYS A 67 -5.32 -14.42 -3.64
C CYS A 67 -4.87 -13.52 -4.81
N GLN A 68 -4.77 -14.05 -6.03
CA GLN A 68 -4.47 -13.25 -7.22
C GLN A 68 -5.55 -12.19 -7.50
N GLY A 69 -6.83 -12.52 -7.36
CA GLY A 69 -7.94 -11.57 -7.56
C GLY A 69 -7.97 -10.45 -6.52
N VAL A 70 -7.76 -10.80 -5.24
CA VAL A 70 -7.67 -9.81 -4.15
C VAL A 70 -6.43 -8.93 -4.32
N TYR A 71 -5.27 -9.52 -4.60
CA TYR A 71 -4.03 -8.79 -4.84
C TYR A 71 -4.15 -7.85 -6.05
N GLY A 72 -4.79 -8.31 -7.14
CA GLY A 72 -5.08 -7.49 -8.31
C GLY A 72 -5.99 -6.29 -8.03
N THR A 73 -6.83 -6.36 -6.99
CA THR A 73 -7.71 -5.26 -6.57
C THR A 73 -7.05 -4.33 -5.56
N VAL A 74 -6.26 -4.89 -4.64
CA VAL A 74 -5.59 -4.13 -3.57
C VAL A 74 -4.38 -3.38 -4.11
N LYS A 75 -3.59 -4.02 -5.01
CA LYS A 75 -2.41 -3.41 -5.63
C LYS A 75 -2.70 -2.04 -6.26
N PRO A 76 -3.67 -1.86 -7.16
CA PRO A 76 -3.96 -0.55 -7.74
C PRO A 76 -4.50 0.46 -6.73
N LYS A 77 -5.20 0.03 -5.67
CA LYS A 77 -5.66 0.94 -4.60
C LYS A 77 -4.49 1.46 -3.77
N VAL A 78 -3.55 0.57 -3.44
CA VAL A 78 -2.34 0.95 -2.70
C VAL A 78 -1.47 1.84 -3.58
N ASP A 79 -1.24 1.46 -4.84
CA ASP A 79 -0.49 2.29 -5.79
C ASP A 79 -1.14 3.66 -5.97
N SER A 80 -2.46 3.73 -6.12
CA SER A 80 -3.18 5.01 -6.22
C SER A 80 -3.05 5.86 -4.96
N THR A 81 -3.09 5.24 -3.77
CA THR A 81 -2.95 5.94 -2.49
C THR A 81 -1.51 6.45 -2.29
N VAL A 82 -0.52 5.64 -2.67
CA VAL A 82 0.90 6.02 -2.61
C VAL A 82 1.18 7.14 -3.60
N GLN A 83 0.68 7.03 -4.83
CA GLN A 83 0.80 8.08 -5.85
C GLN A 83 0.09 9.36 -5.41
N PHE A 84 -1.12 9.28 -4.86
CA PHE A 84 -1.83 10.42 -4.29
C PHE A 84 -1.05 11.06 -3.13
N GLY A 85 -0.48 10.23 -2.23
CA GLY A 85 0.41 10.66 -1.16
C GLY A 85 1.65 11.36 -1.68
N GLN A 86 2.27 10.86 -2.74
CA GLN A 86 3.46 11.43 -3.33
C GLN A 86 3.17 12.75 -4.06
N ASN A 87 2.06 12.80 -4.81
CA ASN A 87 1.60 14.03 -5.48
C ASN A 87 1.20 15.12 -4.47
N SER A 88 0.51 14.74 -3.39
CA SER A 88 0.19 15.67 -2.29
C SER A 88 1.43 16.10 -1.52
N TYR A 89 2.41 15.21 -1.31
CA TYR A 89 3.69 15.55 -0.67
C TYR A 89 4.48 16.57 -1.48
N VAL A 90 4.57 16.41 -2.81
CA VAL A 90 5.23 17.40 -3.69
C VAL A 90 4.54 18.76 -3.59
N TYR A 91 3.21 18.77 -3.47
CA TYR A 91 2.42 19.98 -3.30
C TYR A 91 2.61 20.64 -1.93
N LEU A 92 2.76 19.83 -0.87
CA LEU A 92 3.06 20.30 0.49
C LEU A 92 4.50 20.77 0.66
N LYS A 93 5.43 20.28 -0.16
CA LYS A 93 6.85 20.62 -0.11
C LYS A 93 7.15 22.01 -0.71
N ASN A 94 6.42 22.41 -1.75
CA ASN A 94 6.46 23.76 -2.32
C ASN A 94 5.05 24.38 -2.31
N PRO A 95 4.52 24.69 -1.13
CA PRO A 95 3.15 25.17 -1.04
C PRO A 95 3.09 26.59 -1.61
N PRO A 96 2.13 26.90 -2.49
CA PRO A 96 1.82 28.28 -2.79
C PRO A 96 1.38 28.95 -1.48
N PRO A 97 1.76 30.22 -1.23
CA PRO A 97 1.53 30.92 0.04
C PRO A 97 0.05 30.95 0.49
N GLU A 98 -0.87 30.68 -0.43
CA GLU A 98 -2.31 30.65 -0.23
C GLU A 98 -2.88 29.30 0.25
N PHE A 99 -2.09 28.22 0.29
CA PHE A 99 -2.64 26.87 0.52
C PHE A 99 -3.06 26.60 1.97
N TYR A 100 -2.19 26.85 2.95
CA TYR A 100 -2.52 26.60 4.36
C TYR A 100 -3.65 27.49 4.89
N PRO A 101 -3.71 28.80 4.57
CA PRO A 101 -4.85 29.62 4.95
C PRO A 101 -6.16 29.07 4.39
N ARG A 102 -6.21 28.68 3.10
CA ARG A 102 -7.42 28.14 2.47
C ARG A 102 -7.79 26.75 3.01
N ALA A 103 -6.83 25.85 3.13
CA ALA A 103 -7.05 24.52 3.69
C ALA A 103 -7.49 24.59 5.16
N GLY A 104 -6.92 25.51 5.93
CA GLY A 104 -7.32 25.78 7.31
C GLY A 104 -8.76 26.26 7.40
N VAL A 105 -9.16 27.24 6.59
CA VAL A 105 -10.54 27.74 6.56
C VAL A 105 -11.51 26.64 6.12
N ILE A 106 -11.20 25.87 5.08
CA ILE A 106 -12.05 24.75 4.61
C ILE A 106 -12.16 23.66 5.68
N GLY A 107 -11.06 23.31 6.35
CA GLY A 107 -11.04 22.31 7.42
C GLY A 107 -11.86 22.75 8.63
N LEU A 108 -11.65 23.99 9.09
CA LEU A 108 -12.43 24.56 10.19
C LEU A 108 -13.91 24.69 9.83
N ALA A 109 -14.24 25.15 8.62
CA ALA A 109 -15.62 25.24 8.15
C ALA A 109 -16.28 23.86 8.06
N GLY A 110 -15.54 22.82 7.65
CA GLY A 110 -16.03 21.44 7.63
C GLY A 110 -16.33 20.89 9.02
N ILE A 111 -15.41 21.08 9.97
CA ILE A 111 -15.60 20.65 11.37
C ILE A 111 -16.76 21.40 12.01
N LEU A 112 -16.80 22.73 11.83
CA LEU A 112 -17.87 23.58 12.34
C LEU A 112 -19.23 23.20 11.72
N GLY A 113 -19.25 22.92 10.42
CA GLY A 113 -20.42 22.44 9.69
C GLY A 113 -20.89 21.06 10.17
N LEU A 114 -19.98 20.14 10.46
CA LEU A 114 -20.32 18.84 11.05
C LEU A 114 -20.92 19.00 12.46
N PHE A 115 -20.37 19.91 13.24
CA PHE A 115 -20.81 20.19 14.61
C PHE A 115 -22.19 20.86 14.67
N LEU A 116 -22.49 21.75 13.72
CA LEU A 116 -23.81 22.39 13.58
C LEU A 116 -24.84 21.47 12.90
N GLY A 117 -24.42 20.72 11.88
CA GLY A 117 -25.28 19.89 11.05
C GLY A 117 -25.70 18.58 11.72
N ARG A 118 -24.84 18.01 12.57
CA ARG A 118 -25.18 16.84 13.37
C ARG A 118 -26.06 17.30 14.53
N GLY A 119 -27.36 17.39 14.28
CA GLY A 119 -28.44 17.96 15.11
C GLY A 119 -28.51 17.51 16.57
N SER A 120 -27.48 17.86 17.33
CA SER A 120 -27.31 17.57 18.74
C SER A 120 -27.80 18.76 19.56
N ARG A 121 -28.14 18.52 20.83
CA ARG A 121 -28.56 19.56 21.80
C ARG A 121 -27.54 20.68 21.97
N LEU A 122 -26.34 20.50 21.42
CA LEU A 122 -25.26 21.46 21.37
C LEU A 122 -25.69 22.81 20.78
N LYS A 123 -26.53 22.81 19.72
CA LYS A 123 -27.09 24.05 19.17
C LYS A 123 -27.97 24.81 20.16
N LYS A 124 -28.61 24.12 21.12
CA LYS A 124 -29.42 24.75 22.18
C LYS A 124 -28.56 25.43 23.25
N VAL A 125 -27.27 25.10 23.34
CA VAL A 125 -26.35 25.71 24.32
C VAL A 125 -25.53 26.80 23.65
N ILE A 126 -24.92 26.50 22.50
CA ILE A 126 -24.02 27.44 21.83
C ILE A 126 -24.76 28.66 21.30
N TYR A 127 -25.98 28.50 20.80
CA TYR A 127 -26.75 29.62 20.27
C TYR A 127 -27.05 30.68 21.34
N PRO A 128 -27.70 30.35 22.48
CA PRO A 128 -27.94 31.34 23.53
C PRO A 128 -26.65 31.80 24.23
N THR A 129 -25.70 30.91 24.51
CA THR A 129 -24.45 31.30 25.18
C THR A 129 -23.60 32.19 24.29
N GLY A 130 -23.50 31.91 23.00
CA GLY A 130 -22.80 32.73 22.03
C GLY A 130 -23.46 34.10 21.86
N LEU A 131 -24.78 34.15 21.74
CA LEU A 131 -25.51 35.42 21.64
C LEU A 131 -25.35 36.25 22.92
N MET A 132 -25.44 35.64 24.11
CA MET A 132 -25.17 36.31 25.38
C MET A 132 -23.74 36.83 25.48
N ALA A 133 -22.75 36.06 25.05
CA ALA A 133 -21.35 36.50 25.04
C ALA A 133 -21.14 37.70 24.10
N VAL A 134 -21.74 37.69 22.91
CA VAL A 134 -21.68 38.83 21.97
C VAL A 134 -22.38 40.06 22.54
N ALA A 135 -23.56 39.88 23.15
CA ALA A 135 -24.29 40.97 23.80
C ALA A 135 -23.49 41.58 24.96
N ALA A 136 -22.88 40.73 25.81
CA ALA A 136 -22.00 41.17 26.89
C ALA A 136 -20.76 41.89 26.35
N SER A 137 -20.18 41.44 25.24
CA SER A 137 -19.04 42.10 24.59
C SER A 137 -19.37 43.47 24.03
N MET A 138 -20.57 43.67 23.47
CA MET A 138 -21.00 44.99 22.99
C MET A 138 -21.30 45.96 24.15
N TYR A 139 -21.86 45.45 25.24
CA TYR A 139 -22.29 46.29 26.36
C TYR A 139 -21.15 46.60 27.36
N TYR A 140 -20.16 45.71 27.52
CA TYR A 140 -19.01 45.89 28.42
C TYR A 140 -17.67 45.54 27.76
N PRO A 141 -17.20 46.33 26.77
CA PRO A 141 -16.00 46.00 26.02
C PRO A 141 -14.72 45.96 26.87
N GLN A 142 -14.62 46.79 27.92
CA GLN A 142 -13.40 46.87 28.75
C GLN A 142 -13.19 45.63 29.63
N GLU A 143 -14.27 45.07 30.19
CA GLU A 143 -14.20 43.84 30.99
C GLU A 143 -13.91 42.62 30.12
N VAL A 144 -14.45 42.60 28.90
CA VAL A 144 -14.15 41.52 27.95
C VAL A 144 -12.70 41.56 27.49
N LEU A 145 -12.10 42.75 27.32
CA LEU A 145 -10.69 42.89 26.96
C LEU A 145 -9.74 42.36 28.04
N THR A 146 -10.02 42.62 29.32
CA THR A 146 -9.17 42.12 30.42
C THR A 146 -9.30 40.62 30.58
N VAL A 147 -10.52 40.09 30.50
CA VAL A 147 -10.78 38.64 30.52
C VAL A 147 -10.14 37.96 29.31
N ALA A 148 -10.23 38.55 28.12
CA ALA A 148 -9.64 38.00 26.90
C ALA A 148 -8.11 37.97 26.97
N LYS A 149 -7.46 38.98 27.55
CA LYS A 149 -6.00 38.99 27.75
C LYS A 149 -5.57 37.88 28.71
N ASN A 150 -6.17 37.82 29.89
CA ASN A 150 -5.83 36.81 30.89
C ASN A 150 -6.12 35.39 30.37
N THR A 151 -7.22 35.20 29.65
CA THR A 151 -7.55 33.91 29.02
C THR A 151 -6.60 33.60 27.87
N GLY A 152 -6.19 34.60 27.08
CA GLY A 152 -5.22 34.45 26.01
C GLY A 152 -3.88 33.92 26.51
N ASP A 153 -3.36 34.47 27.59
CA ASP A 153 -2.10 34.05 28.20
C ASP A 153 -2.18 32.60 28.70
N THR A 154 -3.27 32.24 29.39
CA THR A 154 -3.45 30.85 29.86
C THR A 154 -3.58 29.83 28.72
N VAL A 155 -4.30 30.17 27.65
CA VAL A 155 -4.41 29.31 26.46
C VAL A 155 -3.07 29.20 25.76
N TYR A 156 -2.29 30.28 25.69
CA TYR A 156 -0.95 30.28 25.11
C TYR A 156 0.01 29.38 25.90
N ASP A 157 0.02 29.49 27.22
CA ASP A 157 0.85 28.63 28.09
C ASP A 157 0.45 27.16 27.97
N LEU A 158 -0.85 26.85 27.93
CA LEU A 158 -1.35 25.50 27.71
C LEU A 158 -0.94 24.97 26.33
N ALA A 159 -1.05 25.79 25.29
CA ALA A 159 -0.64 25.42 23.94
C ALA A 159 0.87 25.15 23.87
N LEU A 160 1.68 25.98 24.56
CA LEU A 160 3.12 25.77 24.67
C LEU A 160 3.43 24.47 25.41
N GLN A 161 2.76 24.20 26.53
CA GLN A 161 2.91 22.95 27.27
C GLN A 161 2.50 21.73 26.45
N ALA A 162 1.38 21.82 25.72
CA ALA A 162 0.93 20.76 24.83
C ALA A 162 1.92 20.52 23.69
N TYR A 163 2.43 21.59 23.08
CA TYR A 163 3.47 21.50 22.05
C TYR A 163 4.73 20.83 22.59
N VAL A 164 5.21 21.27 23.75
CA VAL A 164 6.38 20.67 24.40
C VAL A 164 6.12 19.20 24.75
N ALA A 165 4.95 18.84 25.27
CA ALA A 165 4.60 17.45 25.57
C ALA A 165 4.60 16.57 24.31
N VAL A 166 4.07 17.10 23.21
CA VAL A 166 4.08 16.42 21.91
C VAL A 166 5.49 16.31 21.36
N GLU A 167 6.30 17.38 21.41
CA GLU A 167 7.70 17.34 20.99
C GLU A 167 8.49 16.31 21.81
N LYS A 168 8.27 16.24 23.13
CA LYS A 168 8.90 15.25 24.01
C LYS A 168 8.47 13.82 23.67
N LEU A 169 7.21 13.60 23.31
CA LEU A 169 6.73 12.27 22.89
C LEU A 169 7.30 11.85 21.53
N ILE A 170 7.44 12.80 20.60
CA ILE A 170 8.00 12.56 19.26
C ILE A 170 9.52 12.33 19.34
N LYS A 171 10.23 13.19 20.08
CA LYS A 171 11.69 13.18 20.20
C LYS A 171 12.18 12.13 21.21
N GLY A 172 11.35 11.79 22.19
CA GLY A 172 11.55 10.68 23.12
C GLY A 172 11.37 9.30 22.49
N LYS A 173 11.05 9.23 21.19
CA LYS A 173 10.99 7.96 20.44
C LYS A 173 12.15 7.87 19.43
N PRO A 174 13.38 7.49 19.87
CA PRO A 174 14.37 6.97 18.95
C PRO A 174 13.94 5.56 18.52
N ALA A 175 13.93 5.31 17.22
CA ALA A 175 13.82 3.96 16.71
C ALA A 175 15.09 3.15 17.08
N SER A 176 14.85 1.90 17.50
CA SER A 176 15.76 0.74 17.53
C SER A 176 16.60 0.43 18.79
N LYS A 177 16.09 -0.60 19.50
CA LYS A 177 16.73 -1.87 19.94
C LYS A 177 17.94 -1.86 20.90
N LYS A 178 17.81 -2.78 21.88
CA LYS A 178 18.72 -3.23 22.96
C LYS A 178 18.75 -2.25 24.15
N ASP A 179 18.37 -2.60 25.38
CA ASP A 179 18.44 -3.89 26.07
C ASP A 179 17.26 -4.10 27.04
N ARG A 180 16.75 -5.33 27.07
CA ARG A 180 16.06 -5.90 28.22
C ARG A 180 16.83 -7.15 28.62
N ALA A 181 17.62 -7.03 29.69
CA ALA A 181 18.16 -8.06 30.60
C ALA A 181 19.29 -7.34 31.35
N GLU A 182 19.45 -7.35 32.67
CA GLU A 182 19.06 -8.30 33.70
C GLU A 182 19.36 -7.64 35.06
N LYS A 183 18.61 -8.01 36.12
CA LYS A 183 18.98 -7.96 37.56
C LYS A 183 19.24 -6.57 38.21
N SER A 184 18.89 -6.35 39.47
CA SER A 184 18.48 -7.23 40.56
C SER A 184 17.88 -6.42 41.70
N SER A 185 16.88 -7.01 42.35
CA SER A 185 16.42 -6.73 43.70
C SER A 185 17.54 -6.66 44.74
N SER A 186 17.40 -5.74 45.71
CA SER A 186 17.70 -5.85 47.15
C SER A 186 17.73 -4.41 47.71
N GLY A 187 17.08 -3.97 48.78
CA GLY A 187 16.33 -4.58 49.87
C GLY A 187 16.05 -3.48 50.93
N GLU A 188 15.13 -3.77 51.86
CA GLU A 188 15.03 -3.21 53.23
C GLU A 188 14.68 -1.72 53.43
N THR A 189 13.47 -1.37 53.89
CA THR A 189 12.92 -1.31 55.28
C THR A 189 13.32 -0.10 56.13
N LYS A 190 12.28 0.69 56.46
CA LYS A 190 11.94 1.27 57.78
C LYS A 190 12.88 2.32 58.40
N ALA A 191 12.38 3.56 58.41
CA ALA A 191 12.21 4.39 59.62
C ALA A 191 11.08 5.39 59.36
#